data_AF-A0A7J3M3G9-F1
#
_entry.id   AF-A0A7J3M3G9-F1
#
_cell.length_a   1.000
_cell.length_b   1.000
_cell.length_c   1.000
_cell.angle_alpha   90.00
_cell.angle_beta   90.00
_cell.angle_gamma   90.00
#
_symmetry.space_group_name_H-M   'P 1'
#
loop_
_entity.id
_entity.type
_entity.pdbx_description
1 polymer ?
#
loop_
_entity_poly.entity_id
_entity_poly.type
_entity_poly.pdbx_seq_one_letter_code
_entity_poly.pdbx_strand_id
1 'polypeptide(L)'
;MKRSDFFFLGLAILGLLLLGCAQPSLEKKVDWAKNFETSLHYTRQGKITFYSAENGGVELLTNKPITSFDCIKCHAETKANGQKIDTATYVPDCYDCHVTPGDKVNDSICLGCHARQRTEIAVLKLSDVHRDRGMGCMDCHSKEDIMGDGKHYRTLVERDTAVRCESCHEFKSNPAHILHGDRVHCTACHQSTVISCYNCHLDSAEEHQKRAFRPIAGFQVLVNFKGKVYPANYMTAVYNNKTFVTFQPFYTHAIQKNAKDCKDCHGNANVKAYLETGRIVMTRWNESSKSLSSIQGVAPLPPDWKTAIYFDYLTYIGDPSNPVKPEPWNWTYIKNSSDLMQMCCAEPLTREQIEKLAKEFKLS
;
A
#
# COMPACT_ATOMS: atom_id res chain seq x y z
N MET A 1 -65.35 -43.25 55.90
CA MET A 1 -65.37 -43.96 57.20
C MET A 1 -63.97 -43.88 57.79
N LYS A 2 -63.81 -43.15 58.92
CA LYS A 2 -62.64 -43.01 59.84
C LYS A 2 -61.31 -42.50 59.23
N ARG A 3 -60.92 -41.21 59.36
CA ARG A 3 -60.31 -40.48 60.50
C ARG A 3 -59.16 -41.23 61.20
N SER A 4 -57.93 -40.72 61.05
CA SER A 4 -57.11 -40.22 62.17
C SER A 4 -55.77 -39.66 61.70
N ASP A 5 -55.49 -38.46 62.20
CA ASP A 5 -54.27 -37.63 62.12
C ASP A 5 -52.99 -38.35 62.60
N PHE A 6 -51.80 -37.87 62.21
CA PHE A 6 -50.82 -37.33 63.17
C PHE A 6 -49.47 -36.87 62.54
N PHE A 7 -49.02 -35.72 63.06
CA PHE A 7 -47.65 -35.17 63.17
C PHE A 7 -46.83 -34.79 61.92
N PHE A 8 -46.88 -33.49 61.63
CA PHE A 8 -45.81 -32.73 60.97
C PHE A 8 -44.59 -32.66 61.90
N LEU A 9 -43.45 -33.21 61.47
CA LEU A 9 -42.12 -32.93 62.03
C LEU A 9 -41.34 -32.14 60.97
N GLY A 10 -40.94 -30.92 61.33
CA GLY A 10 -40.20 -30.04 60.44
C GLY A 10 -38.78 -30.55 60.14
N LEU A 11 -38.36 -30.40 58.89
CA LEU A 11 -36.95 -30.34 58.52
C LEU A 11 -36.74 -29.13 57.62
N ALA A 12 -35.98 -28.16 58.12
CA ALA A 12 -35.44 -27.07 57.33
C ALA A 12 -34.40 -27.62 56.34
N ILE A 13 -34.63 -27.43 55.04
CA ILE A 13 -33.63 -27.68 54.00
C ILE A 13 -33.08 -26.32 53.56
N LEU A 14 -31.86 -26.04 53.99
CA LEU A 14 -31.02 -24.94 53.54
C LEU A 14 -29.94 -25.50 52.61
N GLY A 15 -29.72 -24.86 51.46
CA GLY A 15 -28.60 -25.10 50.54
C GLY A 15 -29.00 -25.90 49.30
N LEU A 16 -28.60 -25.56 48.08
CA LEU A 16 -27.51 -24.70 47.61
C LEU A 16 -27.89 -24.23 46.20
N LEU A 17 -27.93 -22.91 45.95
CA LEU A 17 -27.98 -22.36 44.60
C LEU A 17 -26.61 -22.61 43.94
N LEU A 18 -26.55 -23.57 43.02
CA LEU A 18 -25.43 -23.75 42.10
C LEU A 18 -25.44 -22.59 41.10
N LEU A 19 -24.87 -21.46 41.51
CA LEU A 19 -24.33 -20.46 40.59
C LEU A 19 -23.20 -21.14 39.82
N GLY A 20 -23.52 -21.62 38.61
CA GLY A 20 -22.52 -22.08 37.66
C GLY A 20 -21.61 -20.90 37.32
N CYS A 21 -20.43 -20.86 37.93
CA CYS A 21 -19.35 -19.98 37.49
C CYS A 21 -19.02 -20.36 36.05
N ALA A 22 -19.41 -19.51 35.09
CA ALA A 22 -18.88 -19.57 33.74
C ALA A 22 -17.35 -19.42 33.86
N GLN A 23 -16.61 -20.51 33.61
CA GLN A 23 -15.17 -20.44 33.53
C GLN A 23 -14.80 -19.48 32.39
N PRO A 24 -13.90 -18.50 32.61
CA PRO A 24 -13.38 -17.70 31.52
C PRO A 24 -12.70 -18.65 30.53
N SER A 25 -13.13 -18.60 29.27
CA SER A 25 -12.42 -19.30 28.20
C SER A 25 -10.97 -18.84 28.23
N LEU A 26 -10.05 -19.76 28.52
CA LEU A 26 -8.62 -19.51 28.38
C LEU A 26 -8.37 -19.17 26.92
N GLU A 27 -8.27 -17.87 26.62
CA GLU A 27 -7.84 -17.38 25.33
C GLU A 27 -6.48 -18.02 25.03
N LYS A 28 -6.43 -18.81 23.96
CA LYS A 28 -5.22 -19.53 23.58
C LYS A 28 -4.14 -18.49 23.29
N LYS A 29 -3.08 -18.46 24.09
CA LYS A 29 -1.97 -17.51 23.93
C LYS A 29 -1.41 -17.64 22.51
N VAL A 30 -1.48 -16.56 21.74
CA VAL A 30 -0.97 -16.51 20.36
C VAL A 30 0.55 -16.67 20.38
N ASP A 31 1.06 -17.57 19.56
CA ASP A 31 2.49 -17.76 19.34
C ASP A 31 2.98 -16.83 18.23
N TRP A 32 3.35 -15.61 18.62
CA TRP A 32 3.80 -14.59 17.68
C TRP A 32 5.10 -14.93 16.96
N ALA A 33 5.98 -15.74 17.58
CA ALA A 33 7.23 -16.16 16.95
C ALA A 33 6.94 -17.09 15.77
N LYS A 34 6.05 -18.08 15.98
CA LYS A 34 5.61 -18.98 14.91
C LYS A 34 4.85 -18.24 13.80
N ASN A 35 3.98 -17.30 14.16
CA ASN A 35 3.27 -16.50 13.17
C ASN A 35 4.23 -15.67 12.31
N PHE A 36 5.28 -15.11 12.92
CA PHE A 36 6.24 -14.24 12.23
C PHE A 36 6.91 -14.94 11.05
N GLU A 37 7.28 -16.20 11.19
CA GLU A 37 7.90 -17.01 10.12
C GLU A 37 7.01 -17.12 8.87
N THR A 38 5.69 -17.00 9.03
CA THR A 38 4.72 -17.02 7.93
C THR A 38 4.40 -15.64 7.37
N SER A 39 4.77 -14.57 8.09
CA SER A 39 4.45 -13.19 7.74
C SER A 39 5.15 -12.70 6.47
N LEU A 40 4.62 -11.63 5.88
CA LEU A 40 5.28 -10.96 4.75
C LEU A 40 6.56 -10.21 5.14
N HIS A 41 6.75 -9.87 6.42
CA HIS A 41 7.99 -9.28 6.92
C HIS A 41 9.13 -10.30 6.91
N TYR A 42 8.85 -11.55 7.27
CA TYR A 42 9.81 -12.65 7.23
C TYR A 42 10.02 -13.16 5.79
N THR A 43 8.94 -13.55 5.12
CA THR A 43 9.01 -14.23 3.80
C THR A 43 9.34 -13.30 2.64
N ARG A 44 8.96 -12.01 2.74
CA ARG A 44 9.07 -11.01 1.66
C ARG A 44 8.35 -11.41 0.36
N GLN A 45 7.43 -12.39 0.44
CA GLN A 45 6.81 -13.04 -0.70
C GLN A 45 6.09 -12.05 -1.65
N GLY A 46 5.50 -10.99 -1.10
CA GLY A 46 4.85 -9.93 -1.88
C GLY A 46 5.70 -9.34 -3.00
N LYS A 47 7.01 -9.19 -2.77
CA LYS A 47 7.94 -8.65 -3.79
C LYS A 47 8.23 -9.67 -4.87
N ILE A 48 8.42 -10.93 -4.47
CA ILE A 48 8.68 -12.06 -5.38
C ILE A 48 7.48 -12.25 -6.30
N THR A 49 6.28 -12.34 -5.73
CA THR A 49 5.04 -12.47 -6.48
C THR A 49 4.86 -11.31 -7.46
N PHE A 50 5.07 -10.07 -7.00
CA PHE A 50 4.96 -8.90 -7.87
C PHE A 50 5.95 -8.92 -9.05
N TYR A 51 7.20 -9.28 -8.80
CA TYR A 51 8.27 -9.30 -9.81
C TYR A 51 8.12 -10.43 -10.83
N SER A 52 7.58 -11.57 -10.41
CA SER A 52 7.59 -12.82 -11.17
C SER A 52 6.91 -12.72 -12.55
N ALA A 53 7.45 -13.48 -13.50
CA ALA A 53 6.94 -13.55 -14.87
C ALA A 53 5.52 -14.13 -14.92
N GLU A 54 5.21 -15.10 -14.05
CA GLU A 54 3.87 -15.68 -13.89
C GLU A 54 2.79 -14.62 -13.66
N ASN A 55 3.14 -13.55 -12.94
CA ASN A 55 2.22 -12.45 -12.62
C ASN A 55 2.36 -11.27 -13.58
N GLY A 56 3.05 -11.43 -14.71
CA GLY A 56 3.29 -10.34 -15.68
C GLY A 56 4.30 -9.30 -15.21
N GLY A 57 5.13 -9.64 -14.22
CA GLY A 57 6.08 -8.73 -13.58
C GLY A 57 7.34 -8.47 -14.39
N VAL A 58 8.23 -7.69 -13.79
CA VAL A 58 9.51 -7.22 -14.36
C VAL A 58 10.42 -8.36 -14.83
N GLU A 59 10.27 -9.58 -14.30
CA GLU A 59 11.02 -10.74 -14.78
C GLU A 59 10.86 -11.00 -16.28
N LEU A 60 9.68 -10.71 -16.86
CA LEU A 60 9.47 -10.83 -18.32
C LEU A 60 10.33 -9.84 -19.13
N LEU A 61 10.69 -8.71 -18.51
CA LEU A 61 11.49 -7.66 -19.11
C LEU A 61 13.00 -7.95 -18.97
N THR A 62 13.41 -8.45 -17.81
CA THR A 62 14.83 -8.68 -17.45
C THR A 62 15.33 -10.09 -17.80
N ASN A 63 14.41 -11.07 -17.86
CA ASN A 63 14.71 -12.51 -17.96
C ASN A 63 15.67 -13.00 -16.86
N LYS A 64 15.56 -12.41 -15.67
CA LYS A 64 16.42 -12.69 -14.51
C LYS A 64 15.59 -12.85 -13.25
N PRO A 65 15.97 -13.75 -12.34
CA PRO A 65 15.27 -13.88 -11.07
C PRO A 65 15.42 -12.60 -10.25
N ILE A 66 14.45 -12.34 -9.35
CA ILE A 66 14.49 -11.16 -8.48
C ILE A 66 15.77 -11.11 -7.61
N THR A 67 16.39 -12.26 -7.35
CA THR A 67 17.64 -12.42 -6.59
C THR A 67 18.86 -11.83 -7.31
N SER A 68 18.79 -11.63 -8.62
CA SER A 68 19.81 -10.89 -9.38
C SER A 68 19.83 -9.41 -9.05
N PHE A 69 18.82 -8.92 -8.33
CA PHE A 69 18.70 -7.54 -7.89
C PHE A 69 18.64 -7.49 -6.35
N ASP A 70 19.14 -6.43 -5.74
CA ASP A 70 19.02 -6.24 -4.29
C ASP A 70 17.60 -5.86 -3.83
N CYS A 71 16.58 -6.06 -4.68
CA CYS A 71 15.17 -5.78 -4.44
C CYS A 71 14.60 -6.58 -3.24
N ILE A 72 15.06 -7.82 -3.03
CA ILE A 72 14.64 -8.66 -1.89
C ILE A 72 15.54 -8.49 -0.66
N LYS A 73 16.71 -7.87 -0.80
CA LYS A 73 17.64 -7.57 0.30
C LYS A 73 17.21 -6.25 0.96
N CYS A 74 16.15 -6.34 1.75
CA CYS A 74 15.55 -5.20 2.46
C CYS A 74 15.61 -5.38 3.96
N HIS A 75 16.81 -5.68 4.46
CA HIS A 75 17.12 -5.45 5.86
C HIS A 75 17.68 -4.04 6.03
N ALA A 76 17.56 -3.49 7.24
CA ALA A 76 18.29 -2.28 7.61
C ALA A 76 19.80 -2.58 7.68
N GLU A 77 20.65 -1.55 7.78
CA GLU A 77 22.09 -1.75 7.96
C GLU A 77 22.43 -2.40 9.32
N THR A 78 21.55 -2.17 10.30
CA THR A 78 21.67 -2.68 11.66
C THR A 78 20.36 -3.28 12.16
N LYS A 79 20.45 -4.21 13.11
CA LYS A 79 19.36 -4.64 13.99
C LYS A 79 18.91 -3.47 14.87
N ALA A 80 17.79 -3.64 15.59
CA ALA A 80 17.22 -2.60 16.45
C ALA A 80 18.16 -2.19 17.60
N ASN A 81 19.04 -3.08 18.05
CA ASN A 81 20.07 -2.80 19.06
C ASN A 81 21.35 -2.15 18.48
N GLY A 82 21.38 -1.83 17.18
CA GLY A 82 22.54 -1.24 16.50
C GLY A 82 23.59 -2.23 16.01
N GLN A 83 23.42 -3.54 16.24
CA GLN A 83 24.31 -4.57 15.70
C GLN A 83 24.25 -4.55 14.16
N LYS A 84 25.41 -4.48 13.50
CA LYS A 84 25.49 -4.54 12.04
C LYS A 84 24.98 -5.87 11.50
N ILE A 85 24.27 -5.81 10.38
CA ILE A 85 23.78 -6.98 9.66
C ILE A 85 24.80 -7.39 8.61
N ASP A 86 25.19 -8.66 8.62
CA ASP A 86 25.89 -9.28 7.49
C ASP A 86 24.87 -9.75 6.44
N THR A 87 24.82 -9.03 5.32
CA THR A 87 23.91 -9.31 4.21
C THR A 87 24.02 -10.74 3.67
N ALA A 88 25.21 -11.36 3.73
CA ALA A 88 25.43 -12.68 3.16
C ALA A 88 24.77 -13.81 3.96
N THR A 89 24.62 -13.61 5.28
CA THR A 89 24.10 -14.62 6.21
C THR A 89 22.78 -14.21 6.87
N TYR A 90 22.26 -13.04 6.51
CA TYR A 90 21.08 -12.46 7.13
C TYR A 90 19.82 -13.31 6.92
N VAL A 91 19.14 -13.58 8.04
CA VAL A 91 17.77 -14.12 8.10
C VAL A 91 16.94 -13.16 8.96
N PRO A 92 15.69 -12.82 8.57
CA PRO A 92 14.82 -12.00 9.40
C PRO A 92 14.57 -12.64 10.77
N ASP A 93 14.59 -11.83 11.83
CA ASP A 93 14.36 -12.30 13.19
C ASP A 93 13.72 -11.21 14.05
N CYS A 94 13.45 -11.53 15.32
CA CYS A 94 12.84 -10.59 16.26
C CYS A 94 13.67 -9.32 16.48
N TYR A 95 15.00 -9.40 16.33
CA TYR A 95 15.93 -8.31 16.58
C TYR A 95 15.97 -7.29 15.43
N ASP A 96 15.36 -7.60 14.29
CA ASP A 96 15.11 -6.60 13.25
C ASP A 96 14.22 -5.47 13.75
N CYS A 97 13.32 -5.76 14.69
CA CYS A 97 12.36 -4.79 15.23
C CYS A 97 12.58 -4.48 16.71
N HIS A 98 12.94 -5.49 17.51
CA HIS A 98 13.03 -5.39 18.96
C HIS A 98 14.48 -5.30 19.43
N VAL A 99 14.77 -4.42 20.40
CA VAL A 99 16.06 -4.48 21.11
C VAL A 99 16.06 -5.72 22.00
N THR A 100 14.95 -5.93 22.70
CA THR A 100 14.64 -7.15 23.43
C THR A 100 13.26 -7.64 23.00
N PRO A 101 13.10 -8.88 22.49
CA PRO A 101 11.82 -9.39 22.01
C PRO A 101 10.68 -9.14 23.00
N GLY A 102 9.65 -8.43 22.54
CA GLY A 102 8.49 -8.03 23.36
C GLY A 102 8.51 -6.58 23.85
N ASP A 103 9.60 -5.84 23.65
CA ASP A 103 9.63 -4.39 23.88
C ASP A 103 8.75 -3.61 22.89
N LYS A 104 8.51 -2.33 23.19
CA LYS A 104 7.82 -1.43 22.27
C LYS A 104 8.78 -1.02 21.15
N VAL A 105 8.34 -1.20 19.91
CA VAL A 105 9.10 -0.79 18.71
C VAL A 105 8.91 0.70 18.46
N ASN A 106 10.00 1.41 18.19
CA ASN A 106 9.97 2.82 17.79
C ASN A 106 9.68 2.94 16.29
N ASP A 107 8.90 3.94 15.87
CA ASP A 107 8.57 4.21 14.46
C ASP A 107 9.82 4.37 13.58
N SER A 108 10.95 4.85 14.13
CA SER A 108 12.21 4.95 13.39
C SER A 108 12.70 3.60 12.86
N ILE A 109 12.41 2.50 13.56
CA ILE A 109 12.75 1.14 13.14
C ILE A 109 11.90 0.76 11.92
N CYS A 110 10.59 1.03 11.95
CA CYS A 110 9.70 0.83 10.81
C CYS A 110 10.18 1.63 9.60
N LEU A 111 10.47 2.92 9.81
CA LEU A 111 10.97 3.82 8.78
C LEU A 111 12.35 3.42 8.24
N GLY A 112 13.13 2.64 8.98
CA GLY A 112 14.39 2.02 8.57
C GLY A 112 14.25 1.18 7.30
N CYS A 113 13.15 0.43 7.19
CA CYS A 113 12.86 -0.45 6.05
C CYS A 113 11.77 0.11 5.12
N HIS A 114 10.80 0.85 5.67
CA HIS A 114 9.70 1.47 4.94
C HIS A 114 10.13 2.78 4.27
N ALA A 115 11.08 2.67 3.34
CA ALA A 115 11.70 3.81 2.68
C ALA A 115 10.70 4.73 1.96
N ARG A 116 9.60 4.19 1.41
CA ARG A 116 8.54 5.00 0.78
C ARG A 116 7.83 5.87 1.80
N GLN A 117 7.44 5.32 2.95
CA GLN A 117 6.84 6.10 4.05
C GLN A 117 7.82 7.15 4.57
N ARG A 118 9.11 6.82 4.67
CA ARG A 118 10.15 7.81 5.00
C ARG A 118 10.21 8.93 3.96
N THR A 119 10.11 8.62 2.67
CA THR A 119 10.06 9.62 1.60
C THR A 119 8.81 10.49 1.68
N GLU A 120 7.63 9.92 1.95
CA GLU A 120 6.38 10.66 2.16
C GLU A 120 6.54 11.73 3.25
N ILE A 121 7.14 11.35 4.37
CA ILE A 121 7.32 12.22 5.55
C ILE A 121 8.47 13.21 5.37
N ALA A 122 9.68 12.72 5.08
CA ALA A 122 10.90 13.53 5.18
C ALA A 122 11.24 14.28 3.89
N VAL A 123 10.90 13.73 2.73
CA VAL A 123 11.27 14.30 1.42
C VAL A 123 10.13 15.10 0.83
N LEU A 124 8.94 14.50 0.75
CA LEU A 124 7.75 15.11 0.18
C LEU A 124 6.98 15.97 1.20
N LYS A 125 7.26 15.82 2.49
CA LYS A 125 6.63 16.56 3.59
C LYS A 125 5.11 16.49 3.54
N LEU A 126 4.57 15.33 3.17
CA LEU A 126 3.13 15.11 3.13
C LEU A 126 2.59 15.09 4.56
N SER A 127 1.56 15.88 4.85
CA SER A 127 0.86 15.87 6.15
C SER A 127 -0.04 14.65 6.28
N ASP A 128 -0.22 14.19 7.51
CA ASP A 128 -1.18 13.16 7.87
C ASP A 128 -1.85 13.55 9.18
N VAL A 129 -3.17 13.62 9.19
CA VAL A 129 -3.91 14.14 10.34
C VAL A 129 -3.81 13.29 11.61
N HIS A 130 -3.46 12.01 11.49
CA HIS A 130 -3.24 11.11 12.61
C HIS A 130 -1.82 11.30 13.15
N ARG A 131 -0.82 11.31 12.26
CA ARG A 131 0.58 11.57 12.65
C ARG A 131 0.77 12.96 13.22
N ASP A 132 0.11 13.97 12.66
CA ASP A 132 0.14 15.34 13.15
C ASP A 132 -0.52 15.48 14.55
N ARG A 133 -1.30 14.47 14.97
CA ARG A 133 -1.86 14.33 16.33
C ARG A 133 -1.04 13.41 17.24
N GLY A 134 0.13 12.98 16.79
CA GLY A 134 1.06 12.15 17.57
C GLY A 134 0.82 10.65 17.46
N MET A 135 -0.05 10.17 16.56
CA MET A 135 -0.16 8.73 16.30
C MET A 135 1.08 8.22 15.56
N GLY A 136 1.62 7.11 16.05
CA GLY A 136 2.67 6.35 15.41
C GLY A 136 2.14 5.13 14.63
N CYS A 137 3.07 4.34 14.12
CA CYS A 137 2.77 3.24 13.20
C CYS A 137 1.86 2.17 13.84
N MET A 138 2.18 1.80 15.08
CA MET A 138 1.47 0.76 15.84
C MET A 138 0.14 1.23 16.44
N ASP A 139 -0.18 2.53 16.36
CA ASP A 139 -1.50 3.02 16.77
C ASP A 139 -2.58 2.68 15.72
N CYS A 140 -2.17 2.41 14.47
CA CYS A 140 -3.03 1.91 13.40
C CYS A 140 -2.79 0.42 13.12
N HIS A 141 -1.52 -0.02 13.10
CA HIS A 141 -1.15 -1.40 12.78
C HIS A 141 -1.15 -2.30 14.01
N SER A 142 -1.87 -3.41 13.93
CA SER A 142 -1.92 -4.42 14.99
C SER A 142 -0.67 -5.31 15.00
N LYS A 143 -0.46 -6.07 16.09
CA LYS A 143 0.59 -7.10 16.13
C LYS A 143 0.41 -8.15 15.04
N GLU A 144 -0.83 -8.49 14.70
CA GLU A 144 -1.15 -9.45 13.64
C GLU A 144 -0.79 -8.91 12.25
N ASP A 145 -0.89 -7.60 12.02
CA ASP A 145 -0.45 -6.99 10.75
C ASP A 145 1.04 -7.16 10.53
N ILE A 146 1.82 -7.00 11.61
CA ILE A 146 3.28 -7.06 11.55
C ILE A 146 3.78 -8.51 11.60
N MET A 147 3.34 -9.26 12.59
CA MET A 147 3.83 -10.60 12.90
C MET A 147 3.06 -11.71 12.19
N GLY A 148 1.95 -11.40 11.49
CA GLY A 148 1.14 -12.40 10.80
C GLY A 148 0.13 -13.11 11.70
N ASP A 149 -0.76 -13.84 11.04
CA ASP A 149 -1.87 -14.62 11.63
C ASP A 149 -1.61 -16.14 11.56
N GLY A 150 -0.39 -16.55 11.18
CA GLY A 150 0.01 -17.94 10.99
C GLY A 150 -0.29 -18.50 9.59
N LYS A 151 -0.80 -17.68 8.65
CA LYS A 151 -1.01 -18.07 7.25
C LYS A 151 0.03 -17.43 6.34
N HIS A 152 0.41 -18.17 5.31
CA HIS A 152 1.20 -17.64 4.22
C HIS A 152 0.32 -16.89 3.22
N TYR A 153 0.77 -15.70 2.83
CA TYR A 153 0.13 -14.88 1.82
C TYR A 153 1.13 -14.58 0.70
N ARG A 154 0.65 -14.55 -0.54
CA ARG A 154 1.49 -14.19 -1.68
C ARG A 154 1.68 -12.69 -1.77
N THR A 155 0.69 -11.92 -1.32
CA THR A 155 0.70 -10.46 -1.38
C THR A 155 0.03 -9.85 -0.16
N LEU A 156 0.31 -8.57 0.12
CA LEU A 156 -0.36 -7.83 1.21
C LEU A 156 -1.88 -7.73 0.99
N VAL A 157 -2.33 -7.70 -0.27
CA VAL A 157 -3.73 -7.47 -0.61
C VAL A 157 -4.64 -8.68 -0.38
N GLU A 158 -4.06 -9.87 -0.29
CA GLU A 158 -4.76 -11.11 0.09
C GLU A 158 -5.09 -11.14 1.60
N ARG A 159 -4.43 -10.30 2.40
CA ARG A 159 -4.73 -10.18 3.83
C ARG A 159 -5.95 -9.30 4.05
N ASP A 160 -6.85 -9.77 4.90
CA ASP A 160 -8.05 -9.04 5.29
C ASP A 160 -7.89 -8.26 6.60
N THR A 161 -6.76 -8.44 7.30
CA THR A 161 -6.44 -7.80 8.59
C THR A 161 -6.03 -6.33 8.47
N ALA A 162 -6.11 -5.74 7.27
CA ALA A 162 -5.66 -4.38 7.02
C ALA A 162 -6.35 -3.35 7.94
N VAL A 163 -5.60 -2.31 8.30
CA VAL A 163 -6.08 -1.08 8.94
C VAL A 163 -7.36 -0.60 8.27
N ARG A 164 -8.43 -0.38 9.05
CA ARG A 164 -9.73 0.09 8.56
C ARG A 164 -10.07 1.43 9.19
N CYS A 165 -10.52 2.37 8.38
CA CYS A 165 -10.97 3.67 8.88
C CYS A 165 -12.14 3.50 9.85
N GLU A 166 -13.01 2.55 9.55
CA GLU A 166 -14.23 2.21 10.27
C GLU A 166 -13.97 1.61 11.65
N SER A 167 -12.73 1.17 11.95
CA SER A 167 -12.35 0.73 13.30
C SER A 167 -12.32 1.88 14.31
N CYS A 168 -12.15 3.12 13.84
CA CYS A 168 -12.07 4.32 14.69
C CYS A 168 -13.08 5.42 14.29
N HIS A 169 -13.54 5.42 13.04
CA HIS A 169 -14.42 6.45 12.51
C HIS A 169 -15.80 5.89 12.18
N GLU A 170 -16.83 6.53 12.73
CA GLU A 170 -18.20 6.27 12.32
C GLU A 170 -18.49 6.87 10.93
N PHE A 171 -19.24 6.12 10.12
CA PHE A 171 -19.69 6.54 8.81
C PHE A 171 -20.76 7.63 8.94
N LYS A 172 -20.32 8.89 9.11
CA LYS A 172 -21.24 10.03 9.26
C LYS A 172 -22.02 10.24 7.96
N SER A 173 -23.33 10.22 8.05
CA SER A 173 -24.19 10.48 6.89
C SER A 173 -23.99 11.91 6.38
N ASN A 174 -23.56 12.03 5.12
CA ASN A 174 -23.49 13.28 4.37
C ASN A 174 -23.79 12.98 2.89
N PRO A 175 -24.07 13.98 2.04
CA PRO A 175 -24.43 13.74 0.65
C PRO A 175 -23.41 12.87 -0.12
N ALA A 176 -22.11 13.08 0.07
CA ALA A 176 -21.08 12.30 -0.62
C ALA A 176 -21.07 10.83 -0.15
N HIS A 177 -21.18 10.60 1.16
CA HIS A 177 -21.28 9.26 1.74
C HIS A 177 -22.55 8.52 1.34
N ILE A 178 -23.69 9.21 1.22
CA ILE A 178 -24.95 8.61 0.72
C ILE A 178 -24.80 8.26 -0.77
N LEU A 179 -24.28 9.19 -1.57
CA LEU A 179 -24.17 9.04 -3.02
C LEU A 179 -23.17 7.98 -3.45
N HIS A 180 -22.08 7.78 -2.71
CA HIS A 180 -21.06 6.77 -3.02
C HIS A 180 -21.30 5.48 -2.25
N GLY A 181 -21.76 5.57 -1.01
CA GLY A 181 -22.03 4.42 -0.15
C GLY A 181 -20.81 3.51 -0.04
N ASP A 182 -21.01 2.23 -0.29
CA ASP A 182 -20.00 1.18 -0.28
C ASP A 182 -19.20 1.08 -1.58
N ARG A 183 -19.52 1.85 -2.63
CA ARG A 183 -18.88 1.73 -3.97
C ARG A 183 -17.52 2.41 -4.07
N VAL A 184 -17.17 3.30 -3.15
CA VAL A 184 -15.91 4.04 -3.15
C VAL A 184 -15.25 3.88 -1.79
N HIS A 185 -13.96 3.53 -1.79
CA HIS A 185 -13.21 3.37 -0.54
C HIS A 185 -12.86 4.73 0.07
N CYS A 186 -12.80 4.81 1.41
CA CYS A 186 -12.52 6.05 2.15
C CYS A 186 -11.26 6.77 1.63
N THR A 187 -10.21 6.03 1.28
CA THR A 187 -8.95 6.61 0.78
C THR A 187 -9.09 7.27 -0.58
N ALA A 188 -10.08 6.94 -1.42
CA ALA A 188 -10.25 7.66 -2.68
C ALA A 188 -10.54 9.16 -2.45
N CYS A 189 -11.19 9.49 -1.33
CA CYS A 189 -11.55 10.85 -0.95
C CYS A 189 -10.62 11.44 0.11
N HIS A 190 -10.27 10.68 1.16
CA HIS A 190 -9.55 11.18 2.33
C HIS A 190 -8.03 11.09 2.24
N GLN A 191 -7.49 10.36 1.29
CA GLN A 191 -6.06 10.32 1.06
C GLN A 191 -5.62 11.55 0.27
N SER A 192 -4.56 12.27 0.65
CA SER A 192 -4.14 13.49 -0.09
C SER A 192 -3.66 13.20 -1.52
N THR A 193 -2.84 12.17 -1.68
CA THR A 193 -2.13 11.81 -2.92
C THR A 193 -1.70 10.35 -2.86
N VAL A 194 -1.16 9.78 -3.93
CA VAL A 194 -0.25 8.62 -3.85
C VAL A 194 1.19 9.07 -4.08
N ILE A 195 2.15 8.22 -3.75
CA ILE A 195 3.56 8.37 -4.12
C ILE A 195 3.93 7.30 -5.16
N SER A 196 4.74 7.68 -6.14
CA SER A 196 5.39 6.78 -7.08
C SER A 196 6.88 7.07 -7.13
N CYS A 197 7.71 6.02 -7.14
CA CYS A 197 9.12 6.15 -7.51
C CYS A 197 9.18 6.05 -9.04
N TYR A 198 9.45 7.17 -9.70
CA TYR A 198 9.42 7.21 -11.16
C TYR A 198 10.73 6.71 -11.76
N ASN A 199 10.59 5.79 -12.71
CA ASN A 199 11.61 5.39 -13.66
C ASN A 199 12.82 4.73 -13.00
N CYS A 200 12.58 3.61 -12.29
CA CYS A 200 13.63 2.77 -11.74
C CYS A 200 14.52 2.25 -12.86
N HIS A 201 15.83 2.50 -12.76
CA HIS A 201 16.82 2.05 -13.74
C HIS A 201 17.36 0.69 -13.32
N LEU A 202 16.87 -0.37 -13.97
CA LEU A 202 17.16 -1.73 -13.58
C LEU A 202 18.58 -2.15 -13.94
N ASP A 203 19.18 -1.55 -14.98
CA ASP A 203 20.59 -1.75 -15.32
C ASP A 203 21.49 -1.29 -14.16
N SER A 204 21.15 -0.18 -13.49
CA SER A 204 21.83 0.23 -12.25
C SER A 204 21.53 -0.71 -11.08
N ALA A 205 20.33 -1.27 -11.00
CA ALA A 205 19.96 -2.18 -9.93
C ALA A 205 20.72 -3.52 -10.01
N GLU A 206 21.14 -3.95 -11.21
CA GLU A 206 22.06 -5.09 -11.39
C GLU A 206 23.44 -4.80 -10.79
N GLU A 207 23.90 -3.55 -10.88
CA GLU A 207 25.13 -3.06 -10.27
C GLU A 207 24.95 -2.64 -8.80
N HIS A 208 23.91 -3.16 -8.13
CA HIS A 208 23.60 -2.88 -6.72
C HIS A 208 23.27 -1.41 -6.41
N GLN A 209 22.95 -0.60 -7.42
CA GLN A 209 22.56 0.80 -7.27
C GLN A 209 21.05 0.98 -7.41
N LYS A 210 20.38 1.35 -6.31
CA LYS A 210 18.93 1.63 -6.28
C LYS A 210 18.62 3.00 -6.91
N ARG A 211 18.75 3.09 -8.24
CA ARG A 211 18.59 4.32 -9.01
C ARG A 211 17.17 4.45 -9.56
N ALA A 212 16.55 5.59 -9.30
CA ALA A 212 15.31 6.04 -9.92
C ALA A 212 15.46 7.53 -10.25
N PHE A 213 14.66 8.07 -11.17
CA PHE A 213 14.76 9.48 -11.53
C PHE A 213 14.40 10.37 -10.33
N ARG A 214 13.19 10.19 -9.78
CA ARG A 214 12.76 10.83 -8.52
C ARG A 214 11.44 10.23 -7.99
N PRO A 215 11.13 10.42 -6.69
CA PRO A 215 9.76 10.27 -6.22
C PRO A 215 8.86 11.38 -6.80
N ILE A 216 7.62 11.01 -7.12
CA ILE A 216 6.56 11.92 -7.58
C ILE A 216 5.29 11.70 -6.76
N ALA A 217 4.51 12.77 -6.62
CA ALA A 217 3.24 12.81 -5.90
C ALA A 217 2.34 13.90 -6.50
N GLY A 218 1.23 14.19 -5.84
CA GLY A 218 0.20 15.14 -6.26
C GLY A 218 -0.91 14.54 -7.11
N PHE A 219 -0.99 13.21 -7.23
CA PHE A 219 -2.00 12.53 -8.04
C PHE A 219 -2.59 11.32 -7.32
N GLN A 220 -3.66 10.76 -7.87
CA GLN A 220 -4.14 9.41 -7.57
C GLN A 220 -4.79 8.81 -8.82
N VAL A 221 -4.56 7.52 -9.06
CA VAL A 221 -5.21 6.80 -10.16
C VAL A 221 -6.39 6.03 -9.61
N LEU A 222 -7.58 6.17 -10.16
CA LEU A 222 -8.75 5.41 -9.70
C LEU A 222 -8.83 4.06 -10.41
N VAL A 223 -8.95 2.98 -9.63
CA VAL A 223 -9.12 1.59 -10.08
C VAL A 223 -10.23 0.90 -9.31
N ASN A 224 -10.76 -0.20 -9.85
CA ASN A 224 -11.63 -1.11 -9.12
C ASN A 224 -10.78 -2.12 -8.33
N PHE A 225 -11.08 -2.28 -7.06
CA PHE A 225 -10.42 -3.25 -6.18
C PHE A 225 -11.38 -3.69 -5.07
N LYS A 226 -11.48 -5.00 -4.81
CA LYS A 226 -12.40 -5.58 -3.80
C LYS A 226 -13.84 -5.01 -3.88
N GLY A 227 -14.36 -4.83 -5.11
CA GLY A 227 -15.72 -4.33 -5.37
C GLY A 227 -15.94 -2.83 -5.15
N LYS A 228 -14.89 -2.06 -4.84
CA LYS A 228 -14.97 -0.59 -4.67
C LYS A 228 -13.97 0.14 -5.55
N VAL A 229 -14.15 1.44 -5.71
CA VAL A 229 -13.15 2.33 -6.31
C VAL A 229 -12.09 2.68 -5.26
N TYR A 230 -10.83 2.38 -5.56
CA TYR A 230 -9.67 2.68 -4.74
C TYR A 230 -8.70 3.61 -5.46
N PRO A 231 -7.90 4.40 -4.73
CA PRO A 231 -6.71 4.99 -5.28
C PRO A 231 -5.65 3.91 -5.50
N ALA A 232 -4.98 4.00 -6.64
CA ALA A 232 -3.82 3.24 -7.02
C ALA A 232 -2.66 4.19 -7.29
N ASN A 233 -1.45 3.67 -7.08
CA ASN A 233 -0.26 4.25 -7.66
C ASN A 233 0.15 3.49 -8.91
N TYR A 234 1.19 4.02 -9.55
CA TYR A 234 1.94 3.29 -10.55
C TYR A 234 3.41 3.31 -10.19
N MET A 235 4.19 2.40 -10.76
CA MET A 235 5.65 2.48 -10.75
C MET A 235 6.17 2.12 -12.12
N THR A 236 7.18 2.86 -12.57
CA THR A 236 7.82 2.62 -13.85
C THR A 236 9.24 2.12 -13.65
N ALA A 237 9.67 1.26 -14.57
CA ALA A 237 11.04 0.77 -14.63
C ALA A 237 11.53 0.71 -16.07
N VAL A 238 12.85 0.77 -16.23
CA VAL A 238 13.53 0.65 -17.51
C VAL A 238 14.68 -0.34 -17.35
N TYR A 239 14.83 -1.24 -18.33
CA TYR A 239 15.95 -2.18 -18.45
C TYR A 239 16.39 -2.30 -19.89
N ASN A 240 17.66 -2.06 -20.22
CA ASN A 240 18.15 -2.11 -21.60
C ASN A 240 17.23 -1.33 -22.57
N ASN A 241 16.78 -0.14 -22.17
CA ASN A 241 15.81 0.72 -22.86
C ASN A 241 14.41 0.11 -23.13
N LYS A 242 14.12 -1.08 -22.60
CA LYS A 242 12.75 -1.61 -22.50
C LYS A 242 12.07 -1.00 -21.29
N THR A 243 10.78 -0.77 -21.41
CA THR A 243 9.97 0.04 -20.50
C THR A 243 8.87 -0.79 -19.86
N PHE A 244 8.68 -0.56 -18.56
CA PHE A 244 7.71 -1.27 -17.75
C PHE A 244 6.89 -0.28 -16.93
N VAL A 245 5.61 -0.57 -16.78
CA VAL A 245 4.75 0.07 -15.77
C VAL A 245 3.90 -0.96 -15.06
N THR A 246 3.72 -0.77 -13.75
CA THR A 246 2.67 -1.43 -13.00
C THR A 246 1.68 -0.43 -12.44
N PHE A 247 0.44 -0.88 -12.22
CA PHE A 247 -0.54 -0.23 -11.36
C PHE A 247 -0.94 -1.14 -10.20
N GLN A 248 -1.12 -0.56 -9.01
CA GLN A 248 -1.55 -1.30 -7.83
C GLN A 248 -2.33 -0.38 -6.88
N PRO A 249 -3.40 -0.87 -6.22
CA PRO A 249 -4.02 -0.15 -5.11
C PRO A 249 -2.97 0.29 -4.09
N PHE A 250 -3.05 1.55 -3.68
CA PHE A 250 -2.02 2.14 -2.83
C PHE A 250 -2.64 2.98 -1.72
N TYR A 251 -2.19 2.70 -0.50
CA TYR A 251 -2.56 3.42 0.72
C TYR A 251 -1.34 4.22 1.17
N THR A 252 -1.35 5.55 0.94
CA THR A 252 -0.29 6.42 1.48
C THR A 252 -0.55 6.73 2.95
N HIS A 253 0.50 7.11 3.67
CA HIS A 253 0.43 7.59 5.05
C HIS A 253 0.30 9.12 5.07
N ALA A 254 -0.63 9.62 4.27
CA ALA A 254 -0.94 11.04 4.09
C ALA A 254 -2.46 11.26 3.98
N ILE A 255 -3.15 11.04 5.09
CA ILE A 255 -4.59 11.21 5.22
C ILE A 255 -4.95 12.64 5.61
N GLN A 256 -5.99 13.19 4.99
CA GLN A 256 -6.49 14.53 5.20
C GLN A 256 -7.77 14.53 6.02
N LYS A 257 -7.97 15.61 6.80
CA LYS A 257 -9.18 15.80 7.62
C LYS A 257 -10.41 15.96 6.73
N ASN A 258 -10.27 16.81 5.72
CA ASN A 258 -11.32 17.10 4.76
C ASN A 258 -11.13 16.20 3.55
N ALA A 259 -12.22 15.59 3.08
CA ALA A 259 -12.22 14.86 1.82
C ALA A 259 -11.96 15.82 0.65
N LYS A 260 -11.51 15.26 -0.48
CA LYS A 260 -11.49 15.96 -1.77
C LYS A 260 -12.86 16.52 -2.13
N ASP A 261 -12.86 17.63 -2.86
CA ASP A 261 -14.08 18.19 -3.42
C ASP A 261 -14.60 17.30 -4.55
N CYS A 262 -15.92 17.33 -4.80
CA CYS A 262 -16.53 16.56 -5.88
C CYS A 262 -15.88 16.87 -7.23
N LYS A 263 -15.55 18.15 -7.49
CA LYS A 263 -14.90 18.62 -8.74
C LYS A 263 -13.48 18.07 -8.94
N ASP A 264 -12.82 17.61 -7.88
CA ASP A 264 -11.47 17.03 -7.99
C ASP A 264 -11.53 15.68 -8.70
N CYS A 265 -12.67 14.98 -8.63
CA CYS A 265 -12.91 13.68 -9.28
C CYS A 265 -13.85 13.79 -10.49
N HIS A 266 -14.93 14.56 -10.37
CA HIS A 266 -16.02 14.65 -11.34
C HIS A 266 -15.87 15.86 -12.26
N GLY A 267 -15.86 15.62 -13.57
CA GLY A 267 -15.69 16.64 -14.60
C GLY A 267 -14.30 17.29 -14.60
N ASN A 268 -13.31 16.61 -14.02
CA ASN A 268 -11.95 17.15 -13.89
C ASN A 268 -11.19 17.13 -15.22
N ALA A 269 -10.04 17.82 -15.26
CA ALA A 269 -9.24 17.98 -16.47
C ALA A 269 -8.70 16.64 -17.03
N ASN A 270 -8.37 15.67 -16.17
CA ASN A 270 -7.81 14.39 -16.60
C ASN A 270 -8.89 13.50 -17.26
N VAL A 271 -10.10 13.49 -16.70
CA VAL A 271 -11.26 12.80 -17.30
C VAL A 271 -11.61 13.44 -18.64
N LYS A 272 -11.69 14.77 -18.70
CA LYS A 272 -11.96 15.52 -19.94
C LYS A 272 -10.92 15.23 -21.02
N ALA A 273 -9.62 15.30 -20.68
CA ALA A 273 -8.54 15.00 -21.60
C ALA A 273 -8.63 13.58 -22.18
N TYR A 274 -8.96 12.58 -21.35
CA TYR A 274 -9.20 11.22 -21.82
C TYR A 274 -10.38 11.14 -22.78
N LEU A 275 -11.51 11.75 -22.45
CA LEU A 275 -12.71 11.71 -23.29
C LEU A 275 -12.53 12.42 -24.63
N GLU A 276 -11.77 13.51 -24.65
CA GLU A 276 -11.49 14.29 -25.86
C GLU A 276 -10.46 13.62 -26.78
N THR A 277 -9.44 13.01 -26.20
CA THR A 277 -8.25 12.56 -26.96
C THR A 277 -8.05 11.05 -27.00
N GLY A 278 -8.76 10.31 -26.15
CA GLY A 278 -8.49 8.90 -25.87
C GLY A 278 -7.19 8.67 -25.10
N ARG A 279 -6.58 9.71 -24.52
CA ARG A 279 -5.25 9.64 -23.90
C ARG A 279 -5.19 10.28 -22.51
N ILE A 280 -4.39 9.68 -21.65
CA ILE A 280 -3.98 10.21 -20.34
C ILE A 280 -2.46 10.22 -20.30
N VAL A 281 -1.88 11.41 -20.21
CA VAL A 281 -0.42 11.58 -20.15
C VAL A 281 -0.01 11.71 -18.69
N MET A 282 0.63 10.68 -18.16
CA MET A 282 1.00 10.57 -16.76
C MET A 282 2.27 11.35 -16.44
N THR A 283 3.21 11.42 -17.39
CA THR A 283 4.46 12.16 -17.24
C THR A 283 4.88 12.79 -18.56
N ARG A 284 5.50 13.96 -18.48
CA ARG A 284 6.12 14.65 -19.62
C ARG A 284 7.53 15.08 -19.29
N TRP A 285 8.47 14.80 -20.18
CA TRP A 285 9.87 15.18 -20.08
C TRP A 285 10.15 16.46 -20.88
N ASN A 286 10.95 17.34 -20.30
CA ASN A 286 11.45 18.53 -20.95
C ASN A 286 12.97 18.43 -21.04
N GLU A 287 13.46 18.14 -22.25
CA GLU A 287 14.88 17.92 -22.55
C GLU A 287 15.74 19.16 -22.25
N SER A 288 15.27 20.35 -22.61
CA SER A 288 16.02 21.60 -22.44
C SER A 288 16.27 21.97 -20.98
N SER A 289 15.28 21.73 -20.11
CA SER A 289 15.39 22.01 -18.67
C SER A 289 15.77 20.79 -17.83
N LYS A 290 15.92 19.62 -18.47
CA LYS A 290 16.12 18.32 -17.81
C LYS A 290 15.13 18.08 -16.66
N SER A 291 13.87 18.42 -16.90
CA SER A 291 12.82 18.35 -15.90
C SER A 291 11.69 17.43 -16.34
N LEU A 292 11.09 16.77 -15.36
CA LEU A 292 9.90 15.95 -15.55
C LEU A 292 8.70 16.68 -14.92
N SER A 293 7.57 16.67 -15.59
CA SER A 293 6.26 16.96 -14.99
C SER A 293 5.46 15.67 -14.90
N SER A 294 4.64 15.54 -13.85
CA SER A 294 3.72 14.43 -13.69
C SER A 294 2.29 14.93 -13.62
N ILE A 295 1.35 14.08 -14.02
CA ILE A 295 -0.08 14.31 -13.84
C ILE A 295 -0.37 14.72 -12.40
N GLN A 296 -1.35 15.60 -12.24
CA GLN A 296 -1.81 16.11 -10.95
C GLN A 296 -3.30 15.82 -10.79
N GLY A 297 -3.75 15.72 -9.54
CA GLY A 297 -5.14 15.44 -9.20
C GLY A 297 -5.55 14.00 -9.48
N VAL A 298 -6.86 13.80 -9.65
CA VAL A 298 -7.44 12.46 -9.81
C VAL A 298 -7.45 12.08 -11.28
N ALA A 299 -6.93 10.92 -11.62
CA ALA A 299 -6.95 10.37 -12.98
C ALA A 299 -7.73 9.05 -12.98
N PRO A 300 -8.66 8.82 -13.93
CA PRO A 300 -9.26 7.50 -14.08
C PRO A 300 -8.29 6.53 -14.73
N LEU A 301 -8.33 5.25 -14.37
CA LEU A 301 -7.77 4.21 -15.21
C LEU A 301 -8.88 3.60 -16.09
N PRO A 302 -8.91 3.87 -17.40
CA PRO A 302 -10.02 3.45 -18.26
C PRO A 302 -9.93 1.98 -18.70
N PRO A 303 -11.01 1.38 -19.26
CA PRO A 303 -10.98 0.00 -19.75
C PRO A 303 -9.88 -0.27 -20.79
N ASP A 304 -9.55 0.71 -21.62
CA ASP A 304 -8.52 0.67 -22.67
C ASP A 304 -7.17 1.23 -22.20
N TRP A 305 -6.90 1.21 -20.90
CA TRP A 305 -5.69 1.79 -20.29
C TRP A 305 -4.36 1.37 -20.96
N LYS A 306 -4.27 0.16 -21.50
CA LYS A 306 -3.07 -0.32 -22.20
C LYS A 306 -2.68 0.53 -23.41
N THR A 307 -3.65 1.19 -24.03
CA THR A 307 -3.46 2.09 -25.18
C THR A 307 -3.72 3.55 -24.85
N ALA A 308 -4.43 3.83 -23.76
CA ALA A 308 -4.78 5.19 -23.36
C ALA A 308 -3.73 5.87 -22.46
N ILE A 309 -2.91 5.11 -21.72
CA ILE A 309 -1.95 5.70 -20.77
C ILE A 309 -0.56 5.87 -21.39
N TYR A 310 0.01 7.07 -21.24
CA TYR A 310 1.32 7.44 -21.74
C TYR A 310 2.27 7.93 -20.64
N PHE A 311 3.55 7.57 -20.75
CA PHE A 311 4.62 7.99 -19.84
C PHE A 311 5.86 8.33 -20.63
N ASP A 312 6.43 9.53 -20.47
CA ASP A 312 7.75 9.83 -21.04
C ASP A 312 8.84 9.09 -20.24
N TYR A 313 9.23 7.91 -20.72
CA TYR A 313 10.27 7.08 -20.11
C TYR A 313 11.66 7.67 -20.33
N LEU A 314 12.48 7.57 -19.30
CA LEU A 314 13.86 8.05 -19.29
C LEU A 314 14.83 6.88 -19.12
N THR A 315 16.06 7.03 -19.60
CA THR A 315 17.16 6.13 -19.23
C THR A 315 18.31 6.92 -18.64
N TYR A 316 19.09 6.28 -17.77
CA TYR A 316 20.29 6.87 -17.21
C TYR A 316 21.48 6.48 -18.08
N ILE A 317 22.24 7.48 -18.53
CA ILE A 317 23.33 7.29 -19.50
C ILE A 317 24.73 7.31 -18.89
N GLY A 318 24.83 7.56 -17.58
CA GLY A 318 26.10 7.44 -16.87
C GLY A 318 26.44 5.97 -16.56
N ASP A 319 27.62 5.74 -15.99
CA ASP A 319 28.01 4.40 -15.51
C ASP A 319 26.99 3.89 -14.48
N PRO A 320 26.30 2.76 -14.74
CA PRO A 320 25.27 2.23 -13.84
C PRO A 320 25.78 1.86 -12.44
N SER A 321 27.08 1.57 -12.29
CA SER A 321 27.74 1.20 -11.03
C SER A 321 28.06 2.40 -10.13
N ASN A 322 28.04 3.61 -10.68
CA ASN A 322 28.32 4.81 -9.91
C ASN A 322 27.32 4.97 -8.75
N PRO A 323 27.75 5.53 -7.60
CA PRO A 323 26.85 5.86 -6.51
C PRO A 323 25.66 6.71 -6.96
N VAL A 324 24.49 6.46 -6.39
CA VAL A 324 23.27 7.23 -6.69
C VAL A 324 23.40 8.65 -6.16
N LYS A 325 23.26 9.63 -7.06
CA LYS A 325 23.28 11.07 -6.77
C LYS A 325 22.13 11.76 -7.52
N PRO A 326 21.54 12.84 -6.97
CA PRO A 326 20.57 13.65 -7.70
C PRO A 326 21.23 14.36 -8.90
N GLU A 327 21.11 13.78 -10.10
CA GLU A 327 21.81 14.27 -11.30
C GLU A 327 20.89 14.23 -12.52
N PRO A 328 20.12 15.30 -12.81
CA PRO A 328 19.14 15.29 -13.91
C PRO A 328 19.80 15.22 -15.30
N TRP A 329 21.06 15.66 -15.43
CA TRP A 329 21.79 15.72 -16.71
C TRP A 329 22.17 14.35 -17.28
N ASN A 330 22.27 13.34 -16.42
CA ASN A 330 22.57 11.97 -16.81
C ASN A 330 21.31 11.17 -17.17
N TRP A 331 20.16 11.84 -17.35
CA TRP A 331 18.94 11.23 -17.84
C TRP A 331 18.56 11.77 -19.22
N THR A 332 18.07 10.87 -20.07
CA THR A 332 17.59 11.19 -21.41
C THR A 332 16.28 10.45 -21.71
N TYR A 333 15.47 11.04 -22.59
CA TYR A 333 14.23 10.44 -23.05
C TYR A 333 14.48 9.19 -23.93
N ILE A 334 13.63 8.18 -23.78
CA ILE A 334 13.62 6.98 -24.61
C ILE A 334 12.42 6.99 -25.56
N LYS A 335 11.21 6.92 -24.99
CA LYS A 335 9.93 6.81 -25.67
C LYS A 335 8.78 7.07 -24.71
N ASN A 336 7.56 7.17 -25.24
CA ASN A 336 6.36 7.48 -24.46
C ASN A 336 5.37 6.31 -24.28
N SER A 337 5.72 5.12 -24.80
CA SER A 337 4.93 3.89 -24.73
C SER A 337 5.61 2.84 -23.86
N SER A 338 4.80 1.97 -23.26
CA SER A 338 5.27 0.89 -22.39
C SER A 338 5.42 -0.41 -23.17
N ASP A 339 6.54 -1.13 -23.03
CA ASP A 339 6.71 -2.46 -23.64
C ASP A 339 5.99 -3.54 -22.86
N LEU A 340 6.00 -3.42 -21.54
CA LEU A 340 5.34 -4.33 -20.62
C LEU A 340 4.50 -3.54 -19.61
N MET A 341 3.27 -4.01 -19.40
CA MET A 341 2.33 -3.38 -18.48
C MET A 341 1.72 -4.42 -17.57
N GLN A 342 1.78 -4.17 -16.27
CA GLN A 342 1.22 -5.05 -15.24
C GLN A 342 0.08 -4.32 -14.53
N MET A 343 -1.06 -5.00 -14.42
CA MET A 343 -2.07 -4.68 -13.42
C MET A 343 -1.95 -5.76 -12.37
N CYS A 344 -1.65 -5.40 -11.12
CA CYS A 344 -1.47 -6.41 -10.09
C CYS A 344 -2.81 -7.10 -9.74
N CYS A 345 -3.52 -6.56 -8.76
CA CYS A 345 -4.66 -7.19 -8.09
C CYS A 345 -5.94 -6.35 -8.23
N ALA A 346 -5.94 -5.40 -9.16
CA ALA A 346 -7.04 -4.46 -9.41
C ALA A 346 -7.51 -4.58 -10.85
N GLU A 347 -8.59 -3.87 -11.15
CA GLU A 347 -9.19 -3.79 -12.48
C GLU A 347 -9.33 -2.32 -12.88
N PRO A 348 -9.28 -1.99 -14.18
CA PRO A 348 -9.64 -0.65 -14.62
C PRO A 348 -11.08 -0.30 -14.23
N LEU A 349 -11.39 0.99 -14.26
CA LEU A 349 -12.76 1.45 -14.15
C LEU A 349 -13.57 0.95 -15.35
N THR A 350 -14.86 0.69 -15.11
CA THR A 350 -15.83 0.40 -16.17
C THR A 350 -16.16 1.65 -16.97
N ARG A 351 -16.70 1.48 -18.18
CA ARG A 351 -17.14 2.61 -19.01
C ARG A 351 -18.23 3.45 -18.33
N GLU A 352 -19.16 2.80 -17.62
CA GLU A 352 -20.18 3.49 -16.83
C GLU A 352 -19.57 4.35 -15.71
N GLN A 353 -18.51 3.86 -15.04
CA GLN A 353 -17.80 4.66 -14.04
C GLN A 353 -17.09 5.86 -14.65
N ILE A 354 -16.48 5.70 -15.83
CA ILE A 354 -15.90 6.84 -16.58
C ILE A 354 -16.99 7.86 -16.92
N GLU A 355 -18.15 7.43 -17.41
CA GLU A 355 -19.28 8.31 -17.72
C GLU A 355 -19.82 9.03 -16.47
N LYS A 356 -19.82 8.39 -15.31
CA LYS A 356 -20.15 9.04 -14.02
C LYS A 356 -19.10 10.06 -13.61
N LEU A 357 -17.82 9.77 -13.80
CA LEU A 357 -16.74 10.74 -13.57
C LEU A 357 -16.76 11.89 -14.57
N ALA A 358 -17.29 11.70 -15.77
CA ALA A 358 -17.38 12.75 -16.80
C ALA A 358 -18.35 13.88 -16.42
N LYS A 359 -19.39 13.56 -15.63
CA LYS A 359 -20.41 14.54 -15.24
C LYS A 359 -19.81 15.62 -14.37
N GLU A 360 -20.00 16.88 -14.72
CA GLU A 360 -19.64 17.99 -13.84
C GLU A 360 -20.57 17.99 -12.62
N PHE A 361 -19.98 18.08 -11.42
CA PHE A 361 -20.78 18.26 -10.22
C PHE A 361 -21.27 19.70 -10.13
N LYS A 362 -22.58 19.89 -10.33
CA LYS A 362 -23.27 21.15 -10.02
C LYS A 362 -24.03 20.95 -8.72
N LEU A 363 -23.69 21.73 -7.69
CA LEU A 363 -24.55 21.89 -6.53
C LEU A 363 -25.84 22.55 -7.03
N SER A 364 -26.92 21.79 -7.13
CA SER A 364 -28.26 22.34 -7.32
C SER A 364 -28.79 22.90 -6.00
#